data_AF-A0A084VLZ7-F1
#
_entry.id   AF-A0A084VLZ7-F1
#
_cell.length_a   1.000
_cell.length_b   1.000
_cell.length_c   1.000
_cell.angle_alpha   90.00
_cell.angle_beta   90.00
_cell.angle_gamma   90.00
#
_symmetry.space_group_name_H-M   'P 1'
#
loop_
_entity.id
_entity.type
_entity.pdbx_description
1 polymer ?
#
loop_
_entity_poly.entity_id
_entity_poly.type
_entity_poly.pdbx_seq_one_letter_code
_entity_poly.pdbx_strand_id
1 'polypeptide(L)'
;MDNDAFMIKFLRPCKYYAKSAFELIQRYYRFRSKHPDLCDELFPASVTHVYAEGLVHFLPLRDQHNSRILVLECGSEYNLNFY
;
A
#
# COMPACT_ATOMS: atom_id res chain seq x y z
N MET A 1 13.82 -19.70 1.57
CA MET A 1 13.75 -19.01 0.26
C MET A 1 12.71 -17.88 0.25
N ASP A 2 11.80 -17.77 1.24
CA ASP A 2 10.77 -16.70 1.29
C ASP A 2 11.25 -15.32 1.79
N ASN A 3 12.40 -15.24 2.45
CA ASN A 3 12.92 -13.97 2.98
C ASN A 3 13.37 -13.01 1.87
N ASP A 4 13.75 -13.52 0.70
CA ASP A 4 14.33 -12.71 -0.36
C ASP A 4 13.29 -11.75 -0.96
N ALA A 5 12.06 -12.22 -1.19
CA ALA A 5 10.97 -11.40 -1.69
C ALA A 5 10.56 -10.30 -0.69
N PHE A 6 10.64 -10.59 0.62
CA PHE A 6 10.41 -9.59 1.67
C PHE A 6 11.55 -8.56 1.69
N MET A 7 12.81 -8.99 1.65
CA MET A 7 13.98 -8.12 1.71
C MET A 7 14.14 -7.24 0.47
N ILE A 8 13.81 -7.74 -0.72
CA ILE A 8 13.86 -6.96 -1.95
C ILE A 8 12.99 -5.70 -1.89
N LYS A 9 11.87 -5.72 -1.14
CA LYS A 9 10.99 -4.54 -0.94
C LYS A 9 11.73 -3.36 -0.31
N PHE A 10 12.71 -3.64 0.55
CA PHE A 10 13.49 -2.63 1.27
C PHE A 10 14.84 -2.37 0.61
N LEU A 11 15.48 -3.40 0.06
CA LEU A 11 16.78 -3.26 -0.60
C LEU A 11 16.69 -2.50 -1.93
N ARG A 12 15.67 -2.75 -2.76
CA ARG A 12 15.57 -2.15 -4.10
C ARG A 12 15.46 -0.62 -4.07
N PRO A 13 14.58 0.01 -3.24
CA PRO A 13 14.54 1.47 -3.12
C PRO A 13 15.85 2.07 -2.61
N CYS A 14 16.60 1.32 -1.80
CA CYS A 14 17.86 1.74 -1.21
C CYS A 14 19.08 1.42 -2.07
N LYS A 15 18.92 1.05 -3.35
CA LYS A 15 20.03 0.63 -4.25
C LYS A 15 20.90 -0.47 -3.62
N TYR A 16 20.28 -1.35 -2.82
CA TYR A 16 20.92 -2.43 -2.08
C TYR A 16 21.93 -2.00 -1.01
N TYR A 17 21.94 -0.74 -0.58
CA TYR A 17 22.73 -0.32 0.57
C TYR A 17 22.11 -0.83 1.88
N ALA A 18 22.81 -1.76 2.53
CA ALA A 18 22.31 -2.47 3.71
C ALA A 18 21.87 -1.53 4.85
N LYS A 19 22.66 -0.48 5.16
CA LYS A 19 22.33 0.47 6.22
C LYS A 19 21.02 1.21 5.95
N SER A 20 20.82 1.71 4.73
CA SER A 20 19.60 2.43 4.35
C SER A 20 18.38 1.51 4.34
N ALA A 21 18.53 0.27 3.87
CA ALA A 21 17.46 -0.71 3.90
C ALA A 21 17.05 -1.06 5.33
N PHE A 22 18.03 -1.20 6.24
CA PHE A 22 17.77 -1.43 7.67
C PHE A 22 17.00 -0.26 8.31
N GLU A 23 17.43 0.98 8.05
CA GLU A 23 16.72 2.18 8.52
C GLU A 23 15.27 2.25 7.98
N LEU A 24 15.05 1.83 6.72
CA LEU A 24 13.72 1.75 6.11
C LEU A 24 12.84 0.69 6.77
N ILE A 25 13.39 -0.49 7.08
CA ILE A 25 12.69 -1.55 7.82
C ILE A 25 12.28 -1.05 9.21
N GLN A 26 13.16 -0.36 9.92
CA GLN A 26 12.84 0.23 11.23
C GLN A 26 11.70 1.26 11.14
N ARG A 27 11.64 2.07 10.07
CA ARG A 27 10.53 3.01 9.86
C ARG A 27 9.22 2.28 9.55
N TYR A 28 9.28 1.24 8.71
CA TYR A 28 8.13 0.40 8.39
C TYR A 28 7.50 -0.23 9.64
N TYR A 29 8.29 -0.85 10.51
CA TYR A 29 7.75 -1.45 11.74
C TYR A 29 7.31 -0.41 12.78
N ARG A 30 7.97 0.75 12.87
CA ARG A 30 7.48 1.86 13.70
C ARG A 30 6.10 2.35 13.25
N PHE A 31 5.87 2.46 11.95
CA PHE A 31 4.57 2.84 11.41
C PHE A 31 3.49 1.82 11.80
N ARG A 32 3.75 0.53 11.57
CA ARG A 32 2.82 -0.54 11.93
C ARG A 32 2.49 -0.58 13.43
N SER A 33 3.49 -0.43 14.28
CA SER A 33 3.28 -0.41 15.74
C SER A 33 2.49 0.80 16.20
N LYS A 34 2.59 1.94 15.50
CA LYS A 34 1.89 3.18 15.83
C LYS A 34 0.44 3.20 15.33
N HIS A 35 0.15 2.45 14.26
CA HIS A 35 -1.15 2.43 13.58
C HIS A 35 -1.67 1.00 13.40
N PRO A 36 -1.88 0.24 14.51
CA PRO A 36 -2.41 -1.12 14.41
C PRO A 36 -3.81 -1.14 13.78
N ASP A 37 -4.61 -0.11 14.01
CA ASP A 37 -5.94 0.10 13.41
C ASP A 37 -5.93 0.11 11.86
N LEU A 38 -4.83 0.56 11.25
CA LEU A 38 -4.66 0.58 9.79
C LEU A 38 -3.94 -0.64 9.24
N CYS A 39 -3.18 -1.35 10.09
CA CYS A 39 -2.21 -2.35 9.65
C CYS A 39 -2.58 -3.79 10.02
N ASP A 40 -3.37 -3.97 11.08
CA ASP A 40 -3.85 -5.26 11.53
C ASP A 40 -5.15 -5.60 10.78
N GLU A 41 -5.39 -6.89 10.57
CA GLU A 41 -6.58 -7.41 9.87
C GLU A 41 -6.83 -6.84 8.45
N LEU A 42 -5.75 -6.47 7.74
CA LEU A 42 -5.81 -6.03 6.35
C LEU A 42 -6.02 -7.23 5.41
N PHE A 43 -7.25 -7.76 5.42
CA PHE A 43 -7.71 -8.84 4.56
C PHE A 43 -8.44 -8.28 3.34
N PRO A 44 -8.44 -8.97 2.19
CA PRO A 44 -9.24 -8.54 1.04
C PRO A 44 -10.70 -8.26 1.41
N ALA A 45 -11.28 -9.09 2.28
CA ALA A 45 -12.66 -8.92 2.77
C ALA A 45 -12.86 -7.62 3.57
N SER A 46 -11.89 -7.18 4.39
CA SER A 46 -12.03 -5.96 5.19
C SER A 46 -11.91 -4.68 4.35
N VAL A 47 -11.27 -4.74 3.19
CA VAL A 47 -11.08 -3.59 2.28
C VAL A 47 -11.90 -3.65 0.99
N THR A 48 -12.77 -4.66 0.80
CA THR A 48 -13.50 -4.85 -0.47
C THR A 48 -14.38 -3.64 -0.81
N HIS A 49 -15.04 -3.04 0.18
CA HIS A 49 -15.90 -1.85 0.00
C HIS A 49 -15.15 -0.67 -0.63
N VAL A 50 -13.90 -0.43 -0.22
CA VAL A 50 -13.01 0.62 -0.78
C VAL A 50 -12.79 0.46 -2.28
N TYR A 51 -12.63 -0.78 -2.76
CA TYR A 51 -12.45 -1.03 -4.19
C TYR A 51 -13.78 -1.09 -4.95
N ALA A 52 -14.83 -1.61 -4.33
CA ALA A 52 -16.17 -1.75 -4.92
C ALA A 52 -16.85 -0.39 -5.16
N GLU A 53 -16.60 0.57 -4.29
CA GLU A 53 -17.12 1.95 -4.40
C GLU A 53 -16.34 2.81 -5.40
N GLY A 54 -15.34 2.24 -6.11
CA GLY A 54 -14.53 2.96 -7.09
C GLY A 54 -13.51 3.95 -6.50
N LEU A 55 -13.49 4.09 -5.16
CA LEU A 55 -12.64 5.05 -4.43
C LEU A 55 -11.15 4.88 -4.73
N VAL A 56 -10.70 3.64 -4.93
CA VAL A 56 -9.31 3.30 -5.18
C VAL A 56 -9.21 2.28 -6.31
N HIS A 57 -8.48 2.60 -7.38
CA HIS A 57 -8.21 1.63 -8.43
C HIS A 57 -6.84 1.83 -9.09
N PHE A 58 -6.27 0.71 -9.55
CA PHE A 58 -5.00 0.71 -10.29
C PHE A 58 -5.28 0.73 -11.79
N LEU A 59 -4.62 1.61 -12.53
CA LEU A 59 -4.70 1.57 -13.98
C LEU A 59 -3.93 0.35 -14.53
N PRO A 60 -4.41 -0.29 -15.60
CA PRO A 60 -3.71 -1.40 -16.24
C PRO A 60 -2.39 -0.94 -16.90
N LEU A 61 -2.37 0.32 -17.35
CA LEU A 61 -1.21 0.97 -17.95
C LEU A 61 -0.27 1.52 -16.87
N ARG A 62 1.01 1.65 -17.25
CA ARG A 62 2.06 2.27 -16.45
C ARG A 62 2.41 3.65 -17.02
N ASP A 63 3.04 4.49 -16.20
CA ASP A 63 3.55 5.78 -16.69
C ASP A 63 4.79 5.61 -17.59
N GLN A 64 5.28 6.72 -18.15
CA GLN A 64 6.49 6.76 -18.99
C GLN A 64 7.78 6.31 -18.28
N HIS A 65 7.78 6.22 -16.95
CA HIS A 65 8.89 5.74 -16.12
C HIS A 65 8.64 4.32 -15.59
N ASN A 66 7.62 3.62 -16.11
CA ASN A 66 7.21 2.27 -15.73
C ASN A 66 6.67 2.15 -14.28
N SER A 67 6.24 3.26 -13.68
CA SER A 67 5.58 3.31 -12.36
C SER A 67 4.14 2.78 -12.44
N ARG A 68 3.64 2.18 -11.36
CA ARG A 68 2.21 1.87 -11.21
C ARG A 68 1.44 3.15 -10.96
N ILE A 69 0.27 3.28 -11.58
CA ILE A 69 -0.63 4.43 -11.38
C ILE A 69 -1.79 3.98 -10.49
N LEU A 70 -1.93 4.61 -9.33
CA LEU A 70 -3.04 4.47 -8.40
C LEU A 70 -3.90 5.74 -8.51
N VAL A 71 -5.19 5.57 -8.79
CA VAL A 71 -6.17 6.66 -8.84
C VAL A 71 -7.00 6.62 -7.56
N LEU A 72 -7.17 7.79 -6.94
CA LEU A 72 -7.98 8.00 -5.74
C LEU A 72 -9.07 9.01 -6.08
N GLU A 73 -10.33 8.59 -6.05
CA GLU A 73 -11.48 9.44 -6.37
C GLU A 73 -12.06 10.07 -5.09
N CYS A 74 -11.42 11.12 -4.60
CA CYS A 74 -11.88 11.85 -3.42
C CYS A 74 -12.87 12.95 -3.83
N GLY A 75 -14.11 12.61 -4.21
CA GLY A 75 -15.13 13.63 -4.50
C GLY A 75 -16.45 13.15 -5.10
N SER A 76 -17.42 12.82 -4.25
CA SER A 76 -18.87 12.98 -4.48
C SER A 76 -19.60 12.77 -3.15
N GLU A 77 -20.71 13.47 -2.92
CA GLU A 77 -21.49 13.38 -1.67
C GLU A 77 -21.75 11.93 -1.28
N TYR A 78 -21.25 11.52 -0.12
CA TYR A 78 -21.50 10.22 0.49
C TYR A 78 -23.02 10.09 0.74
N ASN A 79 -23.76 9.51 -0.20
CA ASN A 79 -25.14 9.09 0.05
C ASN A 79 -25.11 7.84 0.94
N LEU A 80 -25.09 8.06 2.25
CA LEU A 80 -25.52 7.08 3.25
C LEU A 80 -27.03 6.84 3.10
N ASN A 81 -27.45 6.10 2.07
CA ASN A 81 -28.80 5.54 1.99
C ASN A 81 -28.75 4.25 1.16
N PHE A 82 -28.45 3.14 1.84
CA PHE A 82 -28.86 1.81 1.36
C PHE A 82 -30.19 1.46 2.04
N TYR A 83 -31.16 1.07 1.22
CA TYR A 83 -32.50 0.59 1.58
C TYR A 83 -32.49 -0.58 2.57
#